data_AF-A0A6C0AE64-F1
#
_entry.id   AF-A0A6C0AE64-F1
#
_cell.length_a   1.000
_cell.length_b   1.000
_cell.length_c   1.000
_cell.angle_alpha   90.00
_cell.angle_beta   90.00
_cell.angle_gamma   90.00
#
_symmetry.space_group_name_H-M   'P 1'
#
loop_
_entity.id
_entity.type
_entity.pdbx_description
1 polymer ?
#
loop_
_entity_poly.entity_id
_entity_poly.type
_entity_poly.pdbx_seq_one_letter_code
_entity_poly.pdbx_strand_id
1 'polypeptide(L)'
;MEINISDIPDFLIDSEFYKNLDLNSDEIINIPKLKMDDEVNNIKDFKRLLKTLNFFNVSRFPKKFIKYYQNNSQEVFESLDYDIYKELLIDLCNLKIKNSEQFFVTYKIISLYELNPEDYDNYINYAVNNANELYDEENYSIDEEEYEDLIDKLYSTKILKLKPYEIKNNSIHLKVKIKFLSEKEKNLKTILEIDSIFKIIDAIKNNYSSDDVFYKLGIATYNGNQLFLMLLRGEDWLSPETIKINEFNKKIILEEFEKVIKWIDSMGN
;
A
#
# COMPACT_ATOMS: atom_id res chain seq x y z
N MET A 1 1.23 18.98 22.69
CA MET A 1 -0.19 18.57 22.66
C MET A 1 -0.78 19.04 23.97
N GLU A 2 -1.95 19.65 23.90
CA GLU A 2 -2.70 20.16 25.05
C GLU A 2 -3.98 19.33 25.17
N ILE A 3 -4.31 18.86 26.37
CA ILE A 3 -5.53 18.07 26.63
C ILE A 3 -6.27 18.58 27.84
N ASN A 4 -7.58 18.42 27.86
CA ASN A 4 -8.34 18.55 29.09
C ASN A 4 -8.13 17.29 29.94
N ILE A 5 -8.01 17.46 31.25
CA ILE A 5 -7.92 16.34 32.20
C ILE A 5 -9.15 15.42 32.08
N SER A 6 -10.33 15.99 31.78
CA SER A 6 -11.57 15.21 31.55
C SER A 6 -11.48 14.26 30.36
N ASP A 7 -10.59 14.52 29.41
CA ASP A 7 -10.43 13.73 28.19
C ASP A 7 -9.40 12.60 28.37
N ILE A 8 -8.76 12.49 29.54
CA ILE A 8 -7.80 11.42 29.82
C ILE A 8 -8.55 10.09 29.99
N PRO A 9 -8.20 9.05 29.22
CA PRO A 9 -8.87 7.77 29.31
C PRO A 9 -8.72 7.10 30.67
N ASP A 10 -9.78 6.43 31.12
CA ASP A 10 -9.83 5.75 32.41
C ASP A 10 -8.68 4.75 32.64
N PHE A 11 -8.19 4.11 31.58
CA PHE A 11 -7.09 3.14 31.70
C PHE A 11 -5.74 3.79 32.10
N LEU A 12 -5.61 5.12 31.97
CA LEU A 12 -4.46 5.89 32.42
C LEU A 12 -4.60 6.40 33.86
N ILE A 13 -5.76 6.25 34.51
CA ILE A 13 -6.00 6.75 35.88
C ILE A 13 -4.98 6.19 36.88
N ASP A 14 -4.54 4.95 36.68
CA ASP A 14 -3.56 4.31 37.56
C ASP A 14 -2.11 4.70 37.28
N SER A 15 -1.85 5.41 36.17
CA SER A 15 -0.51 5.79 35.75
C SER A 15 0.13 6.81 36.70
N GLU A 16 1.46 6.77 36.79
CA GLU A 16 2.21 7.77 37.56
C GLU A 16 2.02 9.17 36.96
N PHE A 17 1.82 9.27 35.65
CA PHE A 17 1.42 10.52 34.99
C PHE A 17 0.12 11.08 35.58
N TYR A 18 -0.96 10.29 35.59
CA TYR A 18 -2.27 10.75 36.06
C TYR A 18 -2.28 11.08 37.55
N LYS A 19 -1.59 10.29 38.38
CA LYS A 19 -1.46 10.54 39.83
C LYS A 19 -0.76 11.85 40.18
N ASN A 20 0.03 12.39 39.25
CA ASN A 20 0.74 13.65 39.42
C ASN A 20 -0.02 14.84 38.81
N LEU A 21 -1.24 14.64 38.28
CA LEU A 21 -2.11 15.72 37.82
C LEU A 21 -2.91 16.29 38.98
N ASP A 22 -3.11 17.61 38.99
CA ASP A 22 -4.05 18.25 39.91
C ASP A 22 -5.48 18.06 39.37
N LEU A 23 -6.17 17.03 39.86
CA LEU A 23 -7.47 16.60 39.33
C LEU A 23 -8.64 17.55 39.67
N ASN A 24 -8.38 18.64 40.41
CA ASN A 24 -9.42 19.59 40.81
C ASN A 24 -9.62 20.74 39.82
N SER A 25 -8.93 20.73 38.67
CA SER A 25 -9.05 21.77 37.67
C SER A 25 -9.61 21.24 36.35
N ASP A 26 -10.55 21.97 35.76
CA ASP A 26 -10.91 21.87 34.33
C ASP A 26 -9.77 22.41 33.44
N GLU A 27 -8.51 22.29 33.89
CA GLU A 27 -7.36 22.89 33.22
C GLU A 27 -6.92 22.06 32.03
N ILE A 28 -6.58 22.80 30.98
CA ILE A 28 -5.84 22.30 29.85
C ILE A 28 -4.38 22.11 30.30
N ILE A 29 -3.89 20.87 30.23
CA ILE A 29 -2.50 20.54 30.58
C ILE A 29 -1.65 20.37 29.33
N ASN A 30 -0.39 20.78 29.43
CA ASN A 30 0.61 20.48 28.42
C ASN A 30 1.21 19.09 28.66
N ILE A 31 1.11 18.23 27.65
CA ILE A 31 1.57 16.85 27.73
C ILE A 31 3.10 16.83 27.81
N PRO A 32 3.70 16.25 28.87
CA PRO A 32 5.13 16.08 28.94
C PRO A 32 5.61 15.11 27.85
N LYS A 33 6.87 15.25 27.42
CA LYS A 33 7.44 14.36 26.41
C LYS A 33 7.34 12.90 26.87
N LEU A 34 6.57 12.09 26.13
CA LEU A 34 6.34 10.70 26.49
C LEU A 34 7.66 9.92 26.52
N LYS A 35 7.86 9.15 27.58
CA LYS A 35 9.01 8.26 27.71
C LYS A 35 8.76 7.00 26.88
N MET A 36 9.64 6.72 25.92
CA MET A 36 9.44 5.64 24.91
C MET A 36 10.30 4.40 25.19
N ASP A 37 10.59 4.10 26.45
CA ASP A 37 11.50 3.02 26.85
C ASP A 37 10.85 1.89 27.66
N ASP A 38 9.52 1.93 27.78
CA ASP A 38 8.72 0.91 28.47
C ASP A 38 9.00 -0.50 27.94
N GLU A 39 9.10 -1.44 28.87
CA GLU A 39 9.26 -2.86 28.58
C GLU A 39 7.92 -3.43 28.09
N VAL A 40 7.97 -4.30 27.08
CA VAL A 40 6.81 -5.05 26.62
C VAL A 40 7.12 -6.52 26.79
N ASN A 41 6.60 -7.13 27.84
CA ASN A 41 6.92 -8.51 28.22
C ASN A 41 5.82 -9.49 27.85
N ASN A 42 4.59 -9.00 27.66
CA ASN A 42 3.41 -9.80 27.36
C ASN A 42 2.36 -8.97 26.59
N ILE A 43 1.29 -9.62 26.13
CA ILE A 43 0.23 -8.96 25.35
C ILE A 43 -0.54 -7.88 26.13
N LYS A 44 -0.63 -7.99 27.45
CA LYS A 44 -1.30 -6.98 28.28
C LYS A 44 -0.48 -5.69 28.32
N ASP A 45 0.84 -5.81 28.44
CA ASP A 45 1.77 -4.67 28.34
C ASP A 45 1.69 -4.05 26.95
N PHE A 46 1.67 -4.89 25.91
CA PHE A 46 1.52 -4.44 24.52
C PHE A 46 0.24 -3.62 24.35
N LYS A 47 -0.93 -4.16 24.73
CA LYS A 47 -2.22 -3.45 24.64
C LYS A 47 -2.27 -2.16 25.45
N ARG A 48 -1.68 -2.15 26.65
CA ARG A 48 -1.64 -0.94 27.49
C ARG A 48 -0.78 0.12 26.84
N LEU A 49 0.44 -0.23 26.46
CA LEU A 49 1.34 0.69 25.76
C LEU A 49 0.70 1.15 24.45
N LEU A 50 -0.02 0.27 23.76
CA LEU A 50 -0.75 0.57 22.54
C LEU A 50 -1.78 1.68 22.72
N LYS A 51 -2.68 1.50 23.69
CA LYS A 51 -3.71 2.49 24.02
C LYS A 51 -3.08 3.81 24.44
N THR A 52 -2.01 3.77 25.23
CA THR A 52 -1.26 4.95 25.66
C THR A 52 -0.68 5.71 24.47
N LEU A 53 0.06 5.03 23.59
CA LEU A 53 0.69 5.65 22.42
C LEU A 53 -0.35 6.24 21.45
N ASN A 54 -1.49 5.57 21.30
CA ASN A 54 -2.61 6.06 20.49
C ASN A 54 -3.20 7.35 21.08
N PHE A 55 -3.51 7.36 22.38
CA PHE A 55 -4.06 8.55 23.06
C PHE A 55 -3.16 9.78 22.89
N PHE A 56 -1.84 9.61 22.98
CA PHE A 56 -0.89 10.70 22.85
C PHE A 56 -0.52 11.05 21.40
N ASN A 57 -1.18 10.45 20.41
CA ASN A 57 -0.96 10.63 18.97
C ASN A 57 0.54 10.63 18.60
N VAL A 58 1.21 9.55 18.99
CA VAL A 58 2.66 9.45 18.88
C VAL A 58 3.05 9.11 17.45
N SER A 59 3.86 9.97 16.82
CA SER A 59 4.31 9.77 15.43
C SER A 59 5.30 8.61 15.20
N ARG A 60 5.84 8.00 16.27
CA ARG A 60 6.79 6.88 16.20
C ARG A 60 6.67 5.93 17.40
N PHE A 61 6.54 4.64 17.11
CA PHE A 61 6.50 3.60 18.13
C PHE A 61 7.87 3.34 18.80
N PRO A 62 7.88 3.01 20.11
CA PRO A 62 9.05 2.51 20.83
C PRO A 62 9.69 1.29 20.15
N LYS A 63 11.02 1.21 20.16
CA LYS A 63 11.74 0.05 19.59
C LYS A 63 11.33 -1.28 20.24
N LYS A 64 11.07 -1.27 21.55
CA LYS A 64 10.64 -2.47 22.30
C LYS A 64 9.23 -2.92 21.89
N PHE A 65 8.33 -1.97 21.66
CA PHE A 65 6.98 -2.23 21.13
C PHE A 65 7.05 -2.87 19.73
N ILE A 66 7.83 -2.27 18.81
CA ILE A 66 8.05 -2.81 17.47
C ILE A 66 8.64 -4.23 17.54
N LYS A 67 9.62 -4.44 18.43
CA LYS A 67 10.26 -5.75 18.61
C LYS A 67 9.29 -6.80 19.14
N TYR A 68 8.42 -6.44 20.09
CA TYR A 68 7.40 -7.36 20.60
C TYR A 68 6.42 -7.76 19.49
N TYR A 69 5.90 -6.79 18.74
CA TYR A 69 5.04 -7.08 17.58
C TYR A 69 5.72 -8.00 16.57
N GLN A 70 6.96 -7.70 16.19
CA GLN A 70 7.70 -8.49 15.21
C GLN A 70 7.90 -9.95 15.63
N ASN A 71 7.95 -10.21 16.94
CA ASN A 71 8.19 -11.55 17.50
C ASN A 71 6.90 -12.30 17.87
N ASN A 72 5.78 -11.60 18.07
CA ASN A 72 4.52 -12.16 18.59
C ASN A 72 3.32 -11.68 17.77
N SER A 73 3.50 -11.53 16.45
CA SER A 73 2.55 -10.88 15.55
C SER A 73 1.17 -11.55 15.57
N GLN A 74 1.12 -12.88 15.64
CA GLN A 74 -0.12 -13.65 15.75
C GLN A 74 -0.88 -13.36 17.06
N GLU A 75 -0.22 -13.46 18.22
CA GLU A 75 -0.83 -13.16 19.53
C GLU A 75 -1.35 -11.72 19.59
N VAL A 76 -0.59 -10.78 19.02
CA VAL A 76 -1.03 -9.39 18.91
C VAL A 76 -2.32 -9.31 18.12
N PHE A 77 -2.38 -9.93 16.95
CA PHE A 77 -3.54 -9.89 16.07
C PHE A 77 -4.82 -10.43 16.70
N GLU A 78 -4.76 -11.64 17.28
CA GLU A 78 -5.90 -12.31 17.93
C GLU A 78 -6.50 -11.49 19.08
N SER A 79 -5.76 -10.49 19.55
CA SER A 79 -6.09 -9.72 20.73
C SER A 79 -6.70 -8.33 20.44
N LEU A 80 -6.64 -7.81 19.20
CA LEU A 80 -7.08 -6.45 18.87
C LEU A 80 -8.61 -6.36 18.68
N ASP A 81 -9.20 -5.25 19.14
CA ASP A 81 -10.64 -4.98 19.10
C ASP A 81 -10.93 -3.87 18.07
N TYR A 82 -11.70 -4.18 17.01
CA TYR A 82 -11.72 -3.43 15.74
C TYR A 82 -11.93 -1.91 15.88
N ASP A 83 -12.99 -1.50 16.59
CA ASP A 83 -13.46 -0.10 16.61
C ASP A 83 -12.47 0.86 17.29
N ILE A 84 -11.54 0.34 18.08
CA ILE A 84 -10.62 1.16 18.89
C ILE A 84 -9.30 1.44 18.16
N TYR A 85 -8.92 0.64 17.14
CA TYR A 85 -7.53 0.62 16.65
C TYR A 85 -7.35 0.76 15.14
N LYS A 86 -8.36 1.19 14.35
CA LYS A 86 -8.25 1.25 12.87
C LYS A 86 -7.01 2.02 12.35
N GLU A 87 -6.77 3.24 12.81
CA GLU A 87 -5.59 4.04 12.42
C GLU A 87 -4.26 3.36 12.78
N LEU A 88 -4.28 2.56 13.83
CA LEU A 88 -3.11 1.88 14.34
C LEU A 88 -2.87 0.52 13.64
N LEU A 89 -3.93 -0.15 13.18
CA LEU A 89 -3.81 -1.31 12.31
C LEU A 89 -3.12 -0.91 11.00
N ILE A 90 -3.45 0.28 10.46
CA ILE A 90 -2.73 0.89 9.33
C ILE A 90 -1.24 1.02 9.64
N ASP A 91 -0.89 1.60 10.79
CA ASP A 91 0.51 1.76 11.20
C ASP A 91 1.25 0.42 11.33
N LEU A 92 0.58 -0.62 11.83
CA LEU A 92 1.15 -1.97 11.92
C LEU A 92 1.38 -2.59 10.54
N CYS A 93 0.41 -2.45 9.62
CA CYS A 93 0.55 -2.90 8.23
C CYS A 93 1.65 -2.13 7.47
N ASN A 94 1.96 -0.91 7.92
CA ASN A 94 3.08 -0.10 7.43
C ASN A 94 4.41 -0.42 8.08
N LEU A 95 4.53 -1.39 8.99
CA LEU A 95 5.84 -1.80 9.48
C LEU A 95 6.64 -2.52 8.38
N LYS A 96 7.96 -2.41 8.44
CA LYS A 96 8.84 -3.08 7.49
C LYS A 96 8.70 -4.60 7.62
N ILE A 97 8.15 -5.23 6.59
CA ILE A 97 8.05 -6.70 6.43
C ILE A 97 9.43 -7.27 6.07
N LYS A 98 9.82 -8.36 6.75
CA LYS A 98 11.13 -8.98 6.60
C LYS A 98 11.08 -10.42 6.07
N ASN A 99 9.93 -11.08 6.16
CA ASN A 99 9.74 -12.47 5.74
C ASN A 99 8.28 -12.72 5.32
N SER A 100 8.02 -13.88 4.73
CA SER A 100 6.71 -14.31 4.23
C SER A 100 5.67 -14.45 5.34
N GLU A 101 6.05 -14.95 6.51
CA GLU A 101 5.16 -15.07 7.68
C GLU A 101 4.56 -13.71 8.07
N GLN A 102 5.39 -12.67 8.19
CA GLN A 102 4.91 -11.31 8.46
C GLN A 102 4.01 -10.78 7.33
N PHE A 103 4.27 -11.17 6.08
CA PHE A 103 3.43 -10.80 4.95
C PHE A 103 2.03 -11.38 5.06
N PHE A 104 1.89 -12.68 5.34
CA PHE A 104 0.57 -13.32 5.46
C PHE A 104 -0.21 -12.85 6.68
N VAL A 105 0.46 -12.65 7.82
CA VAL A 105 -0.18 -12.03 9.01
C VAL A 105 -0.69 -10.62 8.68
N THR A 106 0.12 -9.82 7.97
CA THR A 106 -0.28 -8.48 7.55
C THR A 106 -1.45 -8.51 6.57
N TYR A 107 -1.46 -9.46 5.63
CA TYR A 107 -2.60 -9.66 4.73
C TYR A 107 -3.87 -10.01 5.50
N LYS A 108 -3.80 -10.90 6.50
CA LYS A 108 -4.96 -11.26 7.33
C LYS A 108 -5.55 -10.04 8.04
N ILE A 109 -4.70 -9.14 8.55
CA ILE A 109 -5.12 -7.85 9.12
C ILE A 109 -5.86 -7.01 8.05
N ILE A 110 -5.23 -6.80 6.90
CA ILE A 110 -5.79 -5.98 5.82
C ILE A 110 -7.16 -6.52 5.38
N SER A 111 -7.26 -7.83 5.17
CA SER A 111 -8.47 -8.51 4.69
C SER A 111 -9.58 -8.51 5.72
N LEU A 112 -9.27 -8.81 6.99
CA LEU A 112 -10.28 -8.84 8.06
C LEU A 112 -10.89 -7.46 8.32
N TYR A 113 -10.09 -6.40 8.14
CA TYR A 113 -10.46 -5.04 8.52
C TYR A 113 -10.72 -4.10 7.35
N GLU A 114 -10.67 -4.62 6.12
CA GLU A 114 -10.91 -3.90 4.87
C GLU A 114 -10.11 -2.58 4.80
N LEU A 115 -8.81 -2.64 5.14
CA LEU A 115 -7.94 -1.46 5.14
C LEU A 115 -7.72 -0.95 3.70
N ASN A 116 -7.53 0.37 3.52
CA ASN A 116 -7.33 0.91 2.18
C ASN A 116 -5.90 0.64 1.68
N PRO A 117 -5.73 0.16 0.43
CA PRO A 117 -4.43 -0.03 -0.21
C PRO A 117 -3.45 1.14 -0.17
N GLU A 118 -3.97 2.35 -0.10
CA GLU A 118 -3.16 3.58 -0.09
C GLU A 118 -2.47 3.81 1.27
N ASP A 119 -2.90 3.06 2.31
CA ASP A 119 -2.45 3.21 3.67
C ASP A 119 -1.30 2.24 4.04
N TYR A 120 -0.88 1.29 3.20
CA TYR A 120 0.12 0.26 3.58
C TYR A 120 1.23 -0.03 2.55
N ASP A 121 2.03 0.99 2.23
CA ASP A 121 3.10 0.91 1.22
C ASP A 121 4.13 -0.20 1.47
N ASN A 122 4.50 -0.47 2.73
CA ASN A 122 5.51 -1.47 3.03
C ASN A 122 5.06 -2.90 2.71
N TYR A 123 3.76 -3.18 2.87
CA TYR A 123 3.16 -4.44 2.46
C TYR A 123 3.21 -4.63 0.94
N ILE A 124 2.77 -3.62 0.19
CA ILE A 124 2.79 -3.64 -1.28
C ILE A 124 4.23 -3.78 -1.80
N ASN A 125 5.17 -3.02 -1.24
CA ASN A 125 6.58 -3.06 -1.64
C ASN A 125 7.20 -4.43 -1.36
N TYR A 126 6.85 -5.09 -0.25
CA TYR A 126 7.35 -6.44 0.02
C TYR A 126 6.83 -7.43 -1.03
N ALA A 127 5.52 -7.39 -1.33
CA ALA A 127 4.90 -8.27 -2.31
C ALA A 127 5.54 -8.15 -3.69
N VAL A 128 5.72 -6.92 -4.18
CA VAL A 128 6.26 -6.63 -5.51
C VAL A 128 7.71 -7.09 -5.67
N ASN A 129 8.49 -7.07 -4.59
CA ASN A 129 9.92 -7.41 -4.62
C ASN A 129 10.21 -8.88 -4.29
N ASN A 130 9.31 -9.56 -3.58
CA ASN A 130 9.54 -10.91 -3.06
C ASN A 130 8.46 -11.90 -3.51
N ALA A 131 7.76 -11.64 -4.61
CA ALA A 131 6.68 -12.49 -5.13
C ALA A 131 7.09 -13.98 -5.29
N ASN A 132 8.35 -14.24 -5.66
CA ASN A 132 8.88 -15.60 -5.77
C ASN A 132 9.09 -16.27 -4.40
N GLU A 133 9.38 -15.51 -3.33
CA GLU A 133 9.53 -16.05 -1.98
C GLU A 133 8.17 -16.37 -1.33
N LEU A 134 7.12 -15.70 -1.80
CA LEU A 134 5.74 -15.93 -1.34
C LEU A 134 5.12 -17.20 -1.94
N TYR A 135 5.82 -17.84 -2.86
CA TYR A 135 5.42 -19.07 -3.54
C TYR A 135 6.62 -20.00 -3.54
N ASP A 136 6.71 -20.78 -2.49
CA ASP A 136 7.72 -21.80 -2.38
C ASP A 136 6.97 -23.12 -2.18
N GLU A 137 7.01 -23.97 -3.20
CA GLU A 137 6.36 -25.29 -3.24
C GLU A 137 6.80 -26.16 -2.05
N GLU A 138 7.99 -25.92 -1.47
CA GLU A 138 8.51 -26.63 -0.30
C GLU A 138 8.12 -25.97 1.04
N ASN A 139 7.69 -24.70 1.02
CA ASN A 139 7.18 -23.94 2.17
C ASN A 139 5.65 -23.83 2.16
N TYR A 140 4.94 -24.77 1.48
CA TYR A 140 3.52 -25.09 1.72
C TYR A 140 3.29 -25.62 3.15
N SER A 141 3.75 -24.85 4.14
CA SER A 141 3.38 -24.99 5.55
C SER A 141 2.19 -24.10 5.90
N ILE A 142 1.66 -23.35 4.92
CA ILE A 142 0.42 -22.60 5.03
C ILE A 142 -0.59 -23.21 4.04
N ASP A 143 -0.99 -24.45 4.31
CA ASP A 143 -2.13 -25.16 3.71
C ASP A 143 -3.47 -24.48 4.13
N GLU A 144 -3.58 -23.17 3.95
CA GLU A 144 -4.84 -22.45 4.16
C GLU A 144 -5.34 -21.99 2.79
N GLU A 145 -6.40 -22.66 2.31
CA GLU A 145 -7.28 -22.25 1.21
C GLU A 145 -7.61 -20.73 1.26
N GLU A 146 -7.52 -20.14 2.46
CA GLU A 146 -7.61 -18.70 2.78
C GLU A 146 -6.68 -17.79 1.95
N TYR A 147 -5.52 -18.26 1.48
CA TYR A 147 -4.55 -17.42 0.76
C TYR A 147 -4.45 -17.70 -0.75
N GLU A 148 -5.17 -18.70 -1.29
CA GLU A 148 -5.08 -19.04 -2.72
C GLU A 148 -5.40 -17.84 -3.62
N ASP A 149 -6.49 -17.12 -3.31
CA ASP A 149 -6.89 -15.92 -4.05
C ASP A 149 -5.82 -14.82 -4.04
N LEU A 150 -5.10 -14.66 -2.92
CA LEU A 150 -4.00 -13.68 -2.82
C LEU A 150 -2.83 -14.09 -3.70
N ILE A 151 -2.44 -15.36 -3.65
CA ILE A 151 -1.32 -15.89 -4.43
C ILE A 151 -1.63 -15.77 -5.92
N ASP A 152 -2.82 -16.20 -6.35
CA ASP A 152 -3.28 -16.07 -7.74
C ASP A 152 -3.30 -14.60 -8.19
N LYS A 153 -3.73 -13.70 -7.31
CA LYS A 153 -3.71 -12.26 -7.57
C LYS A 153 -2.28 -11.73 -7.72
N LEU A 154 -1.33 -12.14 -6.88
CA LEU A 154 0.07 -11.75 -7.00
C LEU A 154 0.69 -12.26 -8.30
N TYR A 155 0.46 -13.51 -8.65
CA TYR A 155 1.00 -14.15 -9.85
C TYR A 155 0.43 -13.54 -11.15
N SER A 156 -0.86 -13.23 -11.15
CA SER A 156 -1.50 -12.59 -12.30
C SER A 156 -1.21 -11.08 -12.39
N THR A 157 -0.61 -10.47 -11.36
CA THR A 157 -0.30 -9.04 -11.36
C THR A 157 0.81 -8.71 -12.35
N LYS A 158 0.47 -7.82 -13.29
CA LYS A 158 1.40 -7.27 -14.28
C LYS A 158 1.96 -5.93 -13.80
N ILE A 159 3.27 -5.79 -13.87
CA ILE A 159 3.99 -4.53 -13.67
C ILE A 159 4.31 -3.91 -15.02
N LEU A 160 3.87 -2.66 -15.19
CA LEU A 160 4.13 -1.83 -16.36
C LEU A 160 5.39 -0.98 -16.12
N LYS A 161 6.21 -0.83 -17.15
CA LYS A 161 7.22 0.24 -17.24
C LYS A 161 7.16 0.91 -18.60
N LEU A 162 7.22 2.23 -18.61
CA LEU A 162 7.10 3.07 -19.79
C LEU A 162 8.39 3.86 -19.99
N LYS A 163 8.95 3.80 -21.20
CA LYS A 163 10.09 4.62 -21.58
C LYS A 163 9.78 5.39 -22.87
N PRO A 164 9.50 6.70 -22.78
CA PRO A 164 9.33 7.52 -23.97
C PRO A 164 10.65 7.65 -24.74
N TYR A 165 10.53 7.77 -26.06
CA TYR A 165 11.69 7.95 -26.93
C TYR A 165 11.46 8.91 -28.09
N GLU A 166 10.21 9.25 -28.42
CA GLU A 166 9.90 10.14 -29.54
C GLU A 166 8.51 10.78 -29.37
N ILE A 167 8.38 12.04 -29.76
CA ILE A 167 7.10 12.75 -29.91
C ILE A 167 6.90 13.08 -31.39
N LYS A 168 5.75 12.71 -31.96
CA LYS A 168 5.35 13.03 -33.33
C LYS A 168 3.85 13.30 -33.36
N ASN A 169 3.44 14.40 -33.99
CA ASN A 169 2.03 14.72 -34.24
C ASN A 169 1.10 14.51 -33.02
N ASN A 170 1.45 15.13 -31.88
CA ASN A 170 0.71 15.01 -30.61
C ASN A 170 0.63 13.58 -30.02
N SER A 171 1.47 12.67 -30.51
CA SER A 171 1.58 11.29 -30.03
C SER A 171 2.97 11.02 -29.50
N ILE A 172 3.05 10.17 -28.49
CA ILE A 172 4.30 9.72 -27.87
C ILE A 172 4.52 8.26 -28.22
N HIS A 173 5.71 7.98 -28.71
CA HIS A 173 6.16 6.63 -28.90
C HIS A 173 6.88 6.15 -27.64
N LEU A 174 6.41 5.02 -27.12
CA LEU A 174 6.85 4.44 -25.85
C LEU A 174 7.43 3.04 -26.11
N LYS A 175 8.55 2.74 -25.45
CA LYS A 175 8.93 1.36 -25.17
C LYS A 175 8.16 0.91 -23.94
N VAL A 176 7.46 -0.21 -24.08
CA VAL A 176 6.62 -0.79 -23.03
C VAL A 176 7.29 -2.06 -22.55
N LYS A 177 7.49 -2.13 -21.25
CA LYS A 177 7.96 -3.33 -20.56
C LYS A 177 6.83 -3.82 -19.67
N ILE A 178 6.38 -5.03 -19.92
CA ILE A 178 5.34 -5.68 -19.11
C ILE A 178 5.94 -6.98 -18.58
N LYS A 179 5.94 -7.13 -17.26
CA LYS A 179 6.32 -8.37 -16.61
C LYS A 179 5.22 -8.79 -15.64
N PHE A 180 4.94 -10.08 -15.55
CA PHE A 180 4.28 -10.59 -14.34
C PHE A 180 5.25 -10.44 -13.17
N LEU A 181 4.73 -10.37 -11.94
CA LEU A 181 5.59 -10.36 -10.75
C LEU A 181 6.51 -11.60 -10.71
N SER A 182 6.02 -12.73 -11.22
CA SER A 182 6.67 -14.05 -11.20
C SER A 182 7.40 -14.47 -12.49
N GLU A 183 7.32 -13.71 -13.59
CA GLU A 183 7.80 -14.17 -14.90
C GLU A 183 8.74 -13.21 -15.65
N LYS A 184 9.21 -13.69 -16.82
CA LYS A 184 10.07 -12.99 -17.76
C LYS A 184 9.38 -11.76 -18.39
N GLU A 185 10.21 -10.74 -18.60
CA GLU A 185 9.80 -9.45 -19.14
C GLU A 185 9.49 -9.52 -20.66
N LYS A 186 8.36 -8.96 -21.07
CA LYS A 186 8.03 -8.68 -22.48
C LYS A 186 8.45 -7.25 -22.83
N ASN A 187 9.23 -7.10 -23.90
CA ASN A 187 9.63 -5.81 -24.45
C ASN A 187 8.81 -5.52 -25.71
N LEU A 188 7.99 -4.48 -25.66
CA LEU A 188 7.02 -4.11 -26.68
C LEU A 188 7.11 -2.60 -26.95
N LYS A 189 6.34 -2.13 -27.93
CA LYS A 189 6.20 -0.70 -28.21
C LYS A 189 4.71 -0.32 -28.17
N THR A 190 4.42 0.94 -27.90
CA THR A 190 3.08 1.52 -28.10
C THR A 190 3.22 2.97 -28.57
N ILE A 191 2.14 3.50 -29.12
CA ILE A 191 1.99 4.91 -29.47
C ILE A 191 0.75 5.39 -28.74
N LEU A 192 0.87 6.45 -27.96
CA LEU A 192 -0.24 7.05 -27.22
C LEU A 192 -0.37 8.53 -27.57
N GLU A 193 -1.59 9.00 -27.79
CA GLU A 193 -1.89 10.43 -27.83
C GLU A 193 -1.62 11.04 -26.45
N ILE A 194 -1.06 12.25 -26.43
CA ILE A 194 -0.74 12.97 -25.18
C ILE A 194 -2.01 13.11 -24.29
N ASP A 195 -3.12 13.52 -24.90
CA ASP A 195 -4.39 13.68 -24.18
C ASP A 195 -4.92 12.37 -23.58
N SER A 196 -4.65 11.24 -24.24
CA SER A 196 -5.03 9.91 -23.73
C SER A 196 -4.29 9.57 -22.44
N ILE A 197 -3.02 9.99 -22.29
CA ILE A 197 -2.25 9.76 -21.06
C ILE A 197 -2.90 10.48 -19.88
N PHE A 198 -3.27 11.76 -20.05
CA PHE A 198 -3.94 12.52 -18.99
C PHE A 198 -5.27 11.90 -18.59
N LYS A 199 -6.08 11.49 -19.58
CA LYS A 199 -7.37 10.82 -19.32
C LYS A 199 -7.20 9.51 -18.54
N ILE A 200 -6.18 8.70 -18.85
CA ILE A 200 -5.93 7.44 -18.16
C ILE A 200 -5.53 7.68 -16.70
N ILE A 201 -4.65 8.64 -16.46
CA ILE A 201 -4.25 8.97 -15.08
C ILE A 201 -5.47 9.40 -14.26
N ASP A 202 -6.29 10.29 -14.82
CA ASP A 202 -7.48 10.78 -14.14
C ASP A 202 -8.49 9.65 -13.87
N ALA A 203 -8.70 8.78 -14.86
CA ALA A 203 -9.59 7.63 -14.78
C ALA A 203 -9.13 6.60 -13.73
N ILE A 204 -7.82 6.29 -13.66
CA ILE A 204 -7.26 5.38 -12.66
C ILE A 204 -7.34 5.99 -11.25
N LYS A 205 -7.09 7.30 -11.10
CA LYS A 205 -7.15 7.98 -9.79
C LYS A 205 -8.58 8.03 -9.24
N ASN A 206 -9.55 8.32 -10.10
CA ASN A 206 -10.94 8.51 -9.70
C ASN A 206 -11.83 7.27 -9.93
N ASN A 207 -11.25 6.15 -10.40
CA ASN A 207 -11.91 4.87 -10.61
C ASN A 207 -13.20 4.96 -11.47
N TYR A 208 -13.15 5.70 -12.57
CA TYR A 208 -14.24 5.75 -13.55
C TYR A 208 -13.76 5.26 -14.92
N SER A 209 -14.67 4.74 -15.75
CA SER A 209 -14.33 4.28 -17.09
C SER A 209 -14.04 5.47 -18.00
N SER A 210 -12.88 5.48 -18.64
CA SER A 210 -12.44 6.57 -19.52
C SER A 210 -13.08 6.50 -20.92
N ASP A 211 -14.28 5.93 -21.06
CA ASP A 211 -14.82 5.35 -22.30
C ASP A 211 -14.62 6.20 -23.57
N ASP A 212 -14.06 5.53 -24.58
CA ASP A 212 -14.65 5.28 -25.89
C ASP A 212 -14.32 3.80 -26.22
N VAL A 213 -15.31 2.92 -26.41
CA VAL A 213 -15.15 1.45 -26.56
C VAL A 213 -14.52 1.04 -27.91
N PHE A 214 -13.79 1.94 -28.57
CA PHE A 214 -13.08 1.63 -29.80
C PHE A 214 -11.60 1.44 -29.51
N TYR A 215 -11.07 0.25 -29.85
CA TYR A 215 -9.64 -0.04 -29.95
C TYR A 215 -9.03 0.79 -31.09
N LYS A 216 -9.00 2.11 -30.91
CA LYS A 216 -8.42 3.04 -31.86
C LYS A 216 -6.93 3.14 -31.55
N LEU A 217 -6.14 3.14 -32.62
CA LEU A 217 -4.72 3.43 -32.55
C LEU A 217 -4.46 4.70 -31.75
N GLY A 218 -3.44 4.71 -30.90
CA GLY A 218 -3.08 5.92 -30.14
C GLY A 218 -3.91 6.14 -28.88
N ILE A 219 -5.00 5.39 -28.68
CA ILE A 219 -5.86 5.54 -27.50
C ILE A 219 -5.61 4.35 -26.57
N ALA A 220 -5.13 4.65 -25.37
CA ALA A 220 -5.21 3.71 -24.27
C ALA A 220 -6.45 4.05 -23.43
N THR A 221 -7.11 3.00 -22.94
CA THR A 221 -8.39 3.13 -22.24
C THR A 221 -8.33 2.43 -20.90
N TYR A 222 -9.15 2.90 -19.97
CA TYR A 222 -9.33 2.30 -18.67
C TYR A 222 -10.82 2.02 -18.44
N ASN A 223 -11.17 0.77 -18.14
CA ASN A 223 -12.54 0.35 -17.88
C ASN A 223 -12.54 -0.78 -16.84
N GLY A 224 -13.35 -0.65 -15.79
CA GLY A 224 -13.58 -1.73 -14.82
C GLY A 224 -12.29 -2.30 -14.21
N ASN A 225 -11.36 -1.43 -13.77
CA ASN A 225 -10.02 -1.82 -13.29
C ASN A 225 -9.12 -2.49 -14.33
N GLN A 226 -9.37 -2.30 -15.62
CA GLN A 226 -8.52 -2.82 -16.68
C GLN A 226 -7.97 -1.68 -17.52
N LEU A 227 -6.65 -1.62 -17.64
CA LEU A 227 -5.94 -0.77 -18.58
C LEU A 227 -5.72 -1.54 -19.87
N PHE A 228 -6.13 -0.96 -20.99
CA PHE A 228 -5.95 -1.53 -22.33
C PHE A 228 -4.90 -0.70 -23.08
N LEU A 229 -3.83 -1.38 -23.50
CA LEU A 229 -2.76 -0.77 -24.29
C LEU A 229 -2.67 -1.44 -25.66
N MET A 230 -2.77 -0.66 -26.74
CA MET A 230 -2.51 -1.15 -28.08
C MET A 230 -0.99 -1.31 -28.28
N LEU A 231 -0.52 -2.55 -28.40
CA LEU A 231 0.90 -2.86 -28.49
C LEU A 231 1.35 -3.18 -29.93
N LEU A 232 2.61 -2.89 -30.19
CA LEU A 232 3.31 -3.08 -31.46
C LEU A 232 4.41 -4.12 -31.31
N ARG A 233 4.53 -5.02 -32.29
CA ARG A 233 5.68 -5.94 -32.43
C ARG A 233 6.28 -5.81 -33.83
N GLY A 234 7.34 -5.00 -33.93
CA GLY A 234 7.88 -4.62 -35.24
C GLY A 234 7.00 -3.54 -35.87
N GLU A 235 6.54 -3.77 -37.09
CA GLU A 235 5.59 -2.92 -37.82
C GLU A 235 4.14 -3.42 -37.70
N ASP A 236 3.94 -4.64 -37.16
CA ASP A 236 2.63 -5.26 -37.00
C ASP A 236 1.96 -4.85 -35.68
N TRP A 237 0.65 -4.58 -35.78
CA TRP A 237 -0.23 -4.33 -34.65
C TRP A 237 -0.63 -5.64 -33.99
N LEU A 238 -0.53 -5.70 -32.66
CA LEU A 238 -1.04 -6.81 -31.87
C LEU A 238 -2.43 -6.50 -31.32
N SER A 239 -3.08 -7.54 -30.81
CA SER A 239 -4.23 -7.40 -29.93
C SER A 239 -3.89 -6.47 -28.76
N PRO A 240 -4.88 -5.71 -28.23
CA PRO A 240 -4.70 -4.93 -27.02
C PRO A 240 -4.18 -5.82 -25.90
N GLU A 241 -3.16 -5.34 -25.19
CA GLU A 241 -2.71 -5.97 -23.96
C GLU A 241 -3.52 -5.40 -22.81
N THR A 242 -4.17 -6.30 -22.07
CA THR A 242 -4.97 -5.93 -20.89
C THR A 242 -4.14 -6.11 -19.63
N ILE A 243 -4.11 -5.06 -18.81
CA ILE A 243 -3.49 -5.04 -17.48
C ILE A 243 -4.61 -4.82 -16.47
N LYS A 244 -4.90 -5.83 -15.65
CA LYS A 244 -5.79 -5.67 -14.49
C LYS A 244 -5.07 -4.83 -13.43
N ILE A 245 -5.68 -3.72 -13.06
CA ILE A 245 -5.21 -2.82 -12.00
C ILE A 245 -5.73 -3.34 -10.65
N ASN A 246 -4.82 -3.41 -9.69
CA ASN A 246 -5.09 -3.78 -8.30
C ASN A 246 -4.13 -3.00 -7.38
N GLU A 247 -4.19 -3.26 -6.08
CA GLU A 247 -3.35 -2.60 -5.07
C GLU A 247 -1.85 -2.74 -5.33
N PHE A 248 -1.41 -3.86 -5.93
CA PHE A 248 0.02 -4.15 -6.12
C PHE A 248 0.62 -3.41 -7.32
N ASN A 249 -0.18 -2.94 -8.27
CA ASN A 249 0.33 -2.28 -9.47
C ASN A 249 -0.25 -0.88 -9.74
N LYS A 250 -1.36 -0.47 -9.10
CA LYS A 250 -2.00 0.85 -9.33
C LYS A 250 -1.01 2.00 -9.20
N LYS A 251 -0.29 2.06 -8.07
CA LYS A 251 0.69 3.11 -7.79
C LYS A 251 1.84 3.12 -8.80
N ILE A 252 2.39 1.95 -9.11
CA ILE A 252 3.49 1.81 -10.08
C ILE A 252 3.05 2.26 -11.47
N ILE A 253 1.86 1.87 -11.92
CA ILE A 253 1.31 2.27 -13.22
C ILE A 253 1.15 3.79 -13.28
N LEU A 254 0.57 4.41 -12.25
CA LEU A 254 0.41 5.86 -12.16
C LEU A 254 1.77 6.58 -12.22
N GLU A 255 2.76 6.12 -11.44
CA GLU A 255 4.11 6.69 -11.43
C GLU A 255 4.78 6.61 -12.80
N GLU A 256 4.58 5.53 -13.56
CA GLU A 256 5.13 5.39 -14.91
C GLU A 256 4.50 6.37 -15.90
N PHE A 257 3.18 6.59 -15.84
CA PHE A 257 2.54 7.62 -16.67
C PHE A 257 2.96 9.04 -16.25
N GLU A 258 3.09 9.32 -14.96
CA GLU A 258 3.59 10.62 -14.47
C GLU A 258 5.04 10.89 -14.91
N LYS A 259 5.89 9.85 -15.00
CA LYS A 259 7.24 9.96 -15.61
C LYS A 259 7.18 10.36 -17.08
N VAL A 260 6.21 9.83 -17.84
CA VAL A 260 6.01 10.22 -19.24
C VAL A 260 5.61 11.69 -19.33
N ILE A 261 4.68 12.17 -18.49
CA ILE A 261 4.28 13.58 -18.46
C ILE A 261 5.48 14.49 -18.18
N LYS A 262 6.24 14.21 -17.12
CA LYS A 262 7.44 14.99 -16.78
C LYS A 262 8.44 15.06 -17.93
N TRP A 263 8.55 13.99 -18.72
CA TRP A 263 9.41 13.96 -19.89
C TRP A 263 8.87 14.85 -21.03
N ILE A 264 7.55 14.86 -21.27
CA ILE A 264 6.92 15.79 -22.24
C ILE A 264 7.23 17.24 -21.85
N ASP A 265 7.00 17.59 -20.58
CA ASP A 265 7.21 18.95 -20.08
C ASP A 265 8.67 19.41 -20.22
N SER A 266 9.61 18.47 -20.10
CA SER A 266 11.04 18.75 -20.29
C SER A 266 11.45 19.03 -21.74
N MET A 267 10.62 18.64 -22.71
CA MET A 267 10.85 18.88 -24.15
C MET A 267 10.20 20.18 -24.65
N GLY A 268 9.29 20.77 -23.87
CA GLY A 268 8.58 22.01 -24.19
C GLY A 268 9.26 23.28 -23.67
N ASN A 269 10.37 23.16 -22.92
CA ASN A 269 11.24 24.25 -22.48
C ASN A 269 12.53 24.28 -23.30
#